data_AF-A0AA48LH45-F1
#
_entry.id   AF-A0AA48LH45-F1
#
_cell.length_a   1.000
_cell.length_b   1.000
_cell.length_c   1.000
_cell.angle_alpha   90.00
_cell.angle_beta   90.00
_cell.angle_gamma   90.00
#
_symmetry.space_group_name_H-M   'P 1'
#
loop_
_entity.id
_entity.type
_entity.pdbx_description
1 polymer ?
#
loop_
_entity_poly.entity_id
_entity_poly.type
_entity_poly.pdbx_seq_one_letter_code
_entity_poly.pdbx_strand_id
1 'polypeptide(L)'
;MKKNQEQGFTLIELIVTLAILGIILSIAVPGYMHIQERALERAMDANCQMLKELIVHVQATKNPTRYYEANEADGNTSSEEHDASLSGIIEDEIELLNGSGDADNTTTWGFTNPYSDKDGIVNWHSVSLVKNDPFKNRGVMLSNASALNPAGGLSLASAKEGAAGMVVGYFNESTHHIMIYWINREGEASSKQIDLDMSQYY
;
A
#
# COMPACT_ATOMS: atom_id res chain seq x y z
N MET A 1 48.57 -44.30 17.05
CA MET A 1 47.94 -43.04 16.56
C MET A 1 47.19 -43.39 15.28
N LYS A 2 45.84 -43.36 15.28
CA LYS A 2 45.04 -43.62 14.07
C LYS A 2 45.09 -42.39 13.16
N LYS A 3 45.51 -42.57 11.91
CA LYS A 3 45.59 -41.52 10.89
C LYS A 3 44.17 -41.36 10.31
N ASN A 4 43.47 -40.29 10.67
CA ASN A 4 42.22 -39.93 10.01
C ASN A 4 42.55 -39.55 8.57
N GLN A 5 42.11 -40.38 7.61
CA GLN A 5 42.16 -40.03 6.20
C GLN A 5 40.97 -39.12 5.92
N GLU A 6 41.21 -37.81 5.93
CA GLU A 6 40.25 -36.84 5.40
C GLU A 6 40.18 -37.06 3.89
N GLN A 7 39.10 -37.71 3.43
CA GLN A 7 38.80 -37.83 2.01
C GLN A 7 38.34 -36.47 1.49
N GLY A 8 39.15 -35.84 0.64
CA GLY A 8 38.79 -34.61 -0.05
C GLY A 8 37.80 -34.87 -1.20
N PHE A 9 36.94 -33.90 -1.46
CA PHE A 9 35.98 -33.92 -2.57
C PHE A 9 36.70 -33.95 -3.93
N THR A 10 36.17 -34.69 -4.91
CA THR A 10 36.77 -34.76 -6.25
C THR A 10 36.28 -33.60 -7.14
N LEU A 11 37.13 -33.17 -8.08
CA LEU A 11 36.75 -32.18 -9.10
C LEU A 11 35.55 -32.64 -9.94
N ILE A 12 35.47 -33.94 -10.23
CA ILE A 12 34.37 -34.49 -11.03
C ILE A 12 33.04 -34.46 -10.27
N GLU A 13 33.03 -34.73 -8.96
CA GLU A 13 31.81 -34.62 -8.15
C GLU A 13 31.27 -33.20 -8.14
N LEU A 14 32.14 -32.19 -8.04
CA LEU A 14 31.72 -30.80 -8.10
C LEU A 14 31.12 -30.44 -9.47
N ILE A 15 31.74 -30.89 -10.56
CA ILE A 15 31.26 -30.60 -11.93
C ILE A 15 29.90 -31.24 -12.19
N VAL A 16 29.72 -32.51 -11.84
CA VAL A 16 28.43 -33.20 -12.04
C VAL A 16 27.33 -32.57 -11.17
N THR A 17 27.65 -32.21 -9.93
CA THR A 17 26.69 -31.57 -9.02
C THR A 17 26.24 -30.21 -9.56
N LEU A 18 27.17 -29.37 -10.03
CA LEU A 18 26.85 -28.07 -10.64
C LEU A 18 26.06 -28.24 -11.95
N ALA A 19 26.36 -29.26 -12.74
CA ALA A 19 25.60 -29.56 -13.96
C ALA A 19 24.13 -29.88 -13.65
N ILE A 20 23.87 -30.74 -12.65
CA ILE A 20 22.51 -31.07 -12.22
C ILE A 20 21.82 -29.83 -11.60
N LEU A 21 22.53 -29.06 -10.77
CA LEU A 21 22.02 -27.82 -10.18
C LEU A 21 21.60 -26.82 -11.26
N GLY A 22 22.40 -26.65 -12.31
CA GLY A 22 22.09 -25.76 -13.44
C GLY A 22 20.81 -26.16 -14.18
N ILE A 23 20.58 -27.46 -14.38
CA ILE A 23 19.35 -27.97 -15.01
C ILE A 23 18.12 -27.64 -14.15
N ILE A 24 18.20 -27.88 -12.83
CA ILE A 24 17.08 -27.59 -11.91
C ILE A 24 16.79 -26.09 -11.85
N LEU A 25 17.82 -25.25 -11.72
CA LEU A 25 17.66 -23.80 -11.64
C LEU A 25 17.01 -23.22 -12.90
N SER A 26 17.34 -23.76 -14.08
CA SER A 26 16.77 -23.30 -15.35
C SER A 26 15.23 -23.42 -15.40
N ILE A 27 14.66 -24.41 -14.73
CA ILE A 27 13.20 -24.63 -14.66
C ILE A 27 12.62 -23.92 -13.43
N ALA A 28 13.34 -23.91 -12.31
CA ALA A 28 12.84 -23.39 -11.04
C ALA A 28 12.71 -21.86 -11.03
N VAL A 29 13.67 -21.12 -11.60
CA VAL A 29 13.70 -19.64 -11.57
C VAL A 29 12.42 -19.01 -12.15
N PRO A 30 11.97 -19.31 -13.38
CA PRO A 30 10.76 -18.69 -13.92
C PRO A 30 9.50 -19.06 -13.13
N GLY A 31 9.41 -20.30 -12.62
CA GLY A 31 8.30 -20.74 -11.78
C GLY A 31 8.23 -19.99 -10.45
N TYR A 32 9.39 -19.74 -9.83
CA TYR A 32 9.49 -18.97 -8.59
C TYR A 32 9.02 -17.52 -8.77
N MET A 33 9.47 -16.85 -9.83
CA MET A 33 9.09 -15.45 -10.12
C MET A 33 7.57 -15.29 -10.23
N HIS A 34 6.88 -16.23 -10.91
CA HIS A 34 5.43 -16.17 -11.06
C HIS A 34 4.67 -16.48 -9.77
N ILE A 35 5.22 -17.32 -8.89
CA ILE A 35 4.64 -17.55 -7.55
C ILE A 35 4.77 -16.29 -6.70
N GLN A 36 5.94 -15.64 -6.73
CA GLN A 36 6.19 -14.40 -6.01
C GLN A 36 5.24 -13.29 -6.46
N GLU A 37 5.12 -13.05 -7.77
CA GLU A 37 4.24 -12.02 -8.34
C GLU A 37 2.77 -12.20 -7.90
N ARG A 38 2.24 -13.42 -7.99
CA ARG A 38 0.87 -13.71 -7.52
C ARG A 38 0.70 -13.57 -6.01
N ALA A 39 1.75 -13.80 -5.23
CA ALA A 39 1.70 -13.59 -3.78
C ALA A 39 1.62 -12.08 -3.47
N LEU A 40 2.38 -11.26 -4.19
CA LEU A 40 2.34 -9.80 -4.08
C LEU A 40 0.96 -9.25 -4.45
N GLU A 41 0.40 -9.69 -5.58
CA GLU A 41 -0.96 -9.28 -6.02
C GLU A 41 -2.03 -9.65 -4.99
N ARG A 42 -1.94 -10.85 -4.39
CA ARG A 42 -2.90 -11.28 -3.35
C ARG A 42 -2.78 -10.46 -2.07
N ALA A 43 -1.56 -10.11 -1.66
CA ALA A 43 -1.33 -9.24 -0.51
C ALA A 43 -1.90 -7.83 -0.76
N MET A 44 -1.69 -7.30 -1.97
CA MET A 44 -2.28 -6.03 -2.41
C MET A 44 -3.81 -6.07 -2.43
N ASP A 45 -4.39 -7.14 -2.94
CA ASP A 45 -5.84 -7.35 -2.94
C ASP A 45 -6.40 -7.36 -1.51
N ALA A 46 -5.75 -8.05 -0.57
CA ALA A 46 -6.16 -8.07 0.83
C ALA A 46 -6.11 -6.68 1.45
N ASN A 47 -5.06 -5.91 1.17
CA ASN A 47 -4.94 -4.53 1.65
C ASN A 47 -6.05 -3.62 1.07
N CYS A 48 -6.42 -3.80 -0.20
CA CYS A 48 -7.55 -3.06 -0.80
C CYS A 48 -8.89 -3.42 -0.14
N GLN A 49 -9.11 -4.70 0.19
CA GLN A 49 -10.33 -5.12 0.91
C GLN A 49 -10.38 -4.54 2.31
N MET A 50 -9.26 -4.47 3.02
CA MET A 50 -9.19 -3.85 4.34
C MET A 50 -9.62 -2.38 4.28
N LEU A 51 -9.09 -1.61 3.33
CA LEU A 51 -9.48 -0.21 3.17
C LEU A 51 -10.97 -0.06 2.83
N LYS A 52 -11.49 -0.93 1.95
CA LYS A 52 -12.92 -0.99 1.64
C LYS A 52 -13.76 -1.22 2.90
N GLU A 53 -13.43 -2.24 3.68
CA GLU A 53 -14.19 -2.62 4.87
C GLU A 53 -14.23 -1.47 5.88
N LEU A 54 -13.10 -0.79 6.05
CA LEU A 54 -13.00 0.39 6.90
C LEU A 54 -13.86 1.55 6.39
N ILE A 55 -13.79 1.89 5.09
CA ILE A 55 -14.61 2.93 4.48
C ILE A 55 -16.10 2.65 4.68
N VAL A 56 -16.52 1.42 4.42
CA VAL A 56 -17.92 1.00 4.61
C VAL A 56 -18.31 1.06 6.09
N HIS A 57 -17.43 0.62 6.99
CA HIS A 57 -17.66 0.68 8.43
C HIS A 57 -17.84 2.12 8.92
N VAL A 58 -16.95 3.03 8.53
CA VAL A 58 -17.00 4.44 8.92
C VAL A 58 -18.25 5.10 8.36
N GLN A 59 -18.58 4.85 7.09
CA GLN A 59 -19.80 5.40 6.51
C GLN A 59 -21.05 4.92 7.25
N ALA A 60 -21.14 3.63 7.58
CA ALA A 60 -22.30 3.07 8.23
C ALA A 60 -22.45 3.50 9.70
N THR A 61 -21.35 3.78 10.40
CA THR A 61 -21.36 4.06 11.85
C THR A 61 -21.31 5.54 12.19
N LYS A 62 -20.55 6.33 11.44
CA LYS A 62 -20.32 7.76 11.71
C LYS A 62 -21.07 8.66 10.71
N ASN A 63 -21.46 8.09 9.57
CA ASN A 63 -22.22 8.75 8.52
C ASN A 63 -21.71 10.16 8.15
N PRO A 64 -20.42 10.27 7.75
CA PRO A 64 -19.88 11.53 7.29
C PRO A 64 -20.63 11.99 6.04
N THR A 65 -20.89 13.29 5.98
CA THR A 65 -21.60 13.93 4.86
C THR A 65 -20.63 14.43 3.77
N ARG A 66 -19.36 14.61 4.13
CA ARG A 66 -18.26 14.95 3.21
C ARG A 66 -17.29 13.78 3.10
N TYR A 67 -16.77 13.52 1.90
CA TYR A 67 -15.90 12.36 1.67
C TYR A 67 -14.42 12.69 1.77
N TYR A 68 -14.04 13.92 1.48
CA TYR A 68 -12.65 14.33 1.59
C TYR A 68 -12.50 15.78 2.05
N GLU A 69 -11.58 16.01 2.96
CA GLU A 69 -11.04 17.33 3.28
C GLU A 69 -9.51 17.26 3.38
N ALA A 70 -8.82 18.33 2.98
CA ALA A 70 -7.37 18.40 3.13
C ALA A 70 -7.00 18.64 4.60
N ASN A 71 -5.92 18.02 5.08
CA ASN A 71 -5.42 18.25 6.45
C ASN A 71 -5.02 19.73 6.65
N GLU A 72 -5.10 20.23 7.89
CA GLU A 72 -4.67 21.56 8.32
C GLU A 72 -3.26 21.97 7.87
N ALA A 73 -2.35 20.99 7.68
CA ALA A 73 -1.01 21.22 7.16
C ALA A 73 -0.99 21.83 5.73
N ASP A 74 -2.10 21.74 4.97
CA ASP A 74 -2.31 22.36 3.65
C ASP A 74 -2.97 23.76 3.72
N GLY A 75 -3.18 24.29 4.93
CA GLY A 75 -3.42 25.71 5.20
C GLY A 75 -4.79 26.29 4.82
N ASN A 76 -5.76 25.48 4.36
CA ASN A 76 -7.07 25.96 3.91
C ASN A 76 -8.29 25.28 4.55
N THR A 77 -8.10 24.41 5.55
CA THR A 77 -9.17 23.65 6.22
C THR A 77 -9.02 23.73 7.73
N SER A 78 -10.13 23.79 8.47
CA SER A 78 -10.08 23.73 9.94
C SER A 78 -10.08 22.30 10.47
N SER A 79 -9.51 22.06 11.66
CA SER A 79 -9.53 20.77 12.39
C SER A 79 -10.91 20.13 12.39
N GLU A 80 -11.92 20.92 12.77
CA GLU A 80 -13.31 20.45 12.89
C GLU A 80 -13.90 19.96 11.57
N GLU A 81 -13.49 20.56 10.44
CA GLU A 81 -13.97 20.14 9.12
C GLU A 81 -13.25 18.89 8.62
N HIS A 82 -11.95 18.79 8.90
CA HIS A 82 -11.15 17.62 8.59
C HIS A 82 -11.66 16.39 9.37
N ASP A 83 -11.79 16.52 10.68
CA ASP A 83 -12.20 15.43 11.58
C ASP A 83 -13.66 15.00 11.37
N ALA A 84 -14.46 15.85 10.72
CA ALA A 84 -15.84 15.53 10.31
C ALA A 84 -15.94 14.86 8.91
N SER A 85 -14.86 14.87 8.13
CA SER A 85 -14.82 14.24 6.81
C SER A 85 -14.62 12.72 6.91
N LEU A 86 -15.11 11.96 5.93
CA LEU A 86 -14.84 10.51 5.85
C LEU A 86 -13.34 10.22 5.90
N SER A 87 -12.51 11.06 5.28
CA SER A 87 -11.05 10.95 5.37
C SER A 87 -10.53 11.09 6.81
N GLY A 88 -10.86 12.18 7.51
CA GLY A 88 -10.37 12.38 8.88
C GLY A 88 -10.86 11.31 9.83
N ILE A 89 -12.12 10.88 9.73
CA ILE A 89 -12.66 9.81 10.59
C ILE A 89 -11.96 8.47 10.34
N ILE A 90 -11.60 8.16 9.08
CA ILE A 90 -10.83 6.94 8.77
C ILE A 90 -9.43 7.02 9.40
N GLU A 91 -8.80 8.20 9.43
CA GLU A 91 -7.55 8.43 10.13
C GLU A 91 -7.69 8.11 11.61
N ASP A 92 -8.64 8.78 12.27
CA ASP A 92 -8.93 8.61 13.69
C ASP A 92 -9.16 7.13 14.05
N GLU A 93 -9.98 6.43 13.27
CA GLU A 93 -10.29 5.02 13.52
C GLU A 93 -9.06 4.13 13.35
N ILE A 94 -8.17 4.43 12.39
CA ILE A 94 -6.91 3.69 12.24
C ILE A 94 -5.95 4.00 13.39
N GLU A 95 -5.85 5.26 13.82
CA GLU A 95 -5.02 5.66 14.96
C GLU A 95 -5.48 5.02 16.27
N LEU A 96 -6.79 5.01 16.51
CA LEU A 96 -7.41 4.36 17.65
C LEU A 96 -7.10 2.85 17.70
N LEU A 97 -7.15 2.17 16.55
CA LEU A 97 -6.78 0.76 16.45
C LEU A 97 -5.30 0.50 16.77
N ASN A 98 -4.42 1.48 16.56
CA ASN A 98 -3.00 1.38 16.82
C ASN A 98 -2.60 1.74 18.27
N GLY A 99 -3.54 2.17 19.11
CA GLY A 99 -3.33 2.32 20.56
C GLY A 99 -2.64 3.61 20.99
N SER A 100 -2.44 4.57 20.08
CA SER A 100 -2.06 5.95 20.39
C SER A 100 -3.17 6.86 19.93
N GLY A 101 -3.96 7.37 20.88
CA GLY A 101 -4.74 8.58 20.60
C GLY A 101 -3.75 9.69 20.27
N ASP A 102 -3.87 10.26 19.07
CA ASP A 102 -3.09 11.37 18.53
C ASP A 102 -1.58 11.24 18.77
N ALA A 103 -0.94 10.43 17.94
CA ALA A 103 0.49 10.52 17.74
C ALA A 103 0.78 10.53 16.25
N ASP A 104 1.21 11.70 15.75
CA ASP A 104 1.84 11.87 14.45
C ASP A 104 2.71 10.65 14.12
N ASN A 105 2.36 9.95 13.02
CA ASN A 105 3.12 8.84 12.44
C ASN A 105 2.87 7.45 13.06
N THR A 106 1.63 7.16 13.47
CA THR A 106 1.26 5.84 13.99
C THR A 106 1.27 4.76 12.89
N THR A 107 2.14 3.76 13.03
CA THR A 107 2.26 2.59 12.13
C THR A 107 0.97 1.77 12.11
N THR A 108 0.38 1.56 10.94
CA THR A 108 -0.81 0.73 10.78
C THR A 108 -0.45 -0.75 10.83
N TRP A 109 -0.56 -1.39 11.99
CA TRP A 109 -0.22 -2.82 12.20
C TRP A 109 -1.00 -3.79 11.28
N GLY A 110 -2.15 -3.35 10.74
CA GLY A 110 -2.95 -4.15 9.80
C GLY A 110 -2.51 -4.07 8.34
N PHE A 111 -1.72 -3.06 7.96
CA PHE A 111 -1.27 -2.89 6.59
C PHE A 111 0.24 -3.03 6.53
N THR A 112 0.72 -4.08 5.88
CA THR A 112 2.13 -4.23 5.52
C THR A 112 2.24 -4.12 4.02
N ASN A 113 3.19 -3.32 3.55
CA ASN A 113 3.47 -3.24 2.13
C ASN A 113 4.33 -4.44 1.70
N PRO A 114 3.82 -5.34 0.84
CA PRO A 114 4.48 -6.57 0.42
C PRO A 114 5.68 -6.34 -0.51
N TYR A 115 5.90 -5.13 -1.03
CA TYR A 115 7.10 -4.81 -1.82
C TYR A 115 8.28 -4.35 -0.95
N SER A 116 8.02 -3.74 0.21
CA SER A 116 9.07 -3.19 1.08
C SER A 116 9.15 -3.82 2.47
N ASP A 117 8.17 -4.64 2.84
CA ASP A 117 7.96 -5.21 4.18
C ASP A 117 7.89 -4.17 5.31
N LYS A 118 7.52 -2.93 4.96
CA LYS A 118 7.31 -1.86 5.93
C LYS A 118 5.83 -1.70 6.25
N ASP A 119 5.57 -1.28 7.48
CA ASP A 119 4.23 -0.93 7.94
C ASP A 119 3.67 0.25 7.15
N GLY A 120 2.35 0.25 7.02
CA GLY A 120 1.59 1.32 6.42
C GLY A 120 1.58 2.58 7.28
N ILE A 121 1.46 3.70 6.59
CA ILE A 121 1.16 5.01 7.15
C ILE A 121 -0.06 5.53 6.38
N VAL A 122 -1.08 5.95 7.12
CA VAL A 122 -2.24 6.65 6.55
C VAL A 122 -1.82 8.07 6.18
N ASN A 123 -2.18 8.52 4.99
CA ASN A 123 -1.87 9.88 4.56
C ASN A 123 -3.01 10.43 3.71
N TRP A 124 -3.24 11.74 3.84
CA TRP A 124 -4.31 12.51 3.22
C TRP A 124 -3.72 13.77 2.57
N HIS A 125 -3.45 13.71 1.26
CA HIS A 125 -2.91 14.88 0.57
C HIS A 125 -3.31 14.93 -0.90
N SER A 126 -3.11 16.09 -1.50
CA SER A 126 -3.12 16.23 -2.95
C SER A 126 -1.91 15.55 -3.57
N VAL A 127 -2.04 14.25 -3.79
CA VAL A 127 -1.01 13.52 -4.54
C VAL A 127 -1.30 13.70 -6.03
N SER A 128 -0.31 13.53 -6.90
CA SER A 128 -0.52 13.42 -8.34
C SER A 128 0.00 12.04 -8.74
N LEU A 129 -0.75 11.00 -8.40
CA LEU A 129 -0.29 9.61 -8.40
C LEU A 129 -0.05 9.04 -9.81
N VAL A 130 -0.66 9.64 -10.84
CA VAL A 130 -0.66 9.07 -12.20
C VAL A 130 -0.34 10.15 -13.24
N LYS A 131 0.44 9.79 -14.27
CA LYS A 131 0.78 10.68 -15.40
C LYS A 131 -0.50 11.00 -16.19
N ASN A 132 -0.79 12.28 -16.40
CA ASN A 132 -2.05 12.82 -16.96
C ASN A 132 -3.25 12.68 -16.02
N ASP A 133 -3.07 13.04 -14.75
CA ASP A 133 -4.12 13.11 -13.75
C ASP A 133 -5.21 14.15 -14.10
N PRO A 134 -6.45 13.74 -14.42
CA PRO A 134 -7.58 14.67 -14.58
C PRO A 134 -8.13 15.15 -13.23
N PHE A 135 -7.67 14.59 -12.11
CA PHE A 135 -8.33 14.61 -10.81
C PHE A 135 -7.29 14.80 -9.69
N LYS A 136 -6.66 15.99 -9.63
CA LYS A 136 -5.78 16.47 -8.54
C LYS A 136 -6.15 15.81 -7.19
N ASN A 137 -5.39 14.80 -6.75
CA ASN A 137 -5.93 13.71 -5.91
C ASN A 137 -6.48 14.17 -4.56
N ARG A 138 -7.51 13.49 -4.10
CA ARG A 138 -8.18 13.67 -2.81
C ARG A 138 -8.55 12.26 -2.33
N GLY A 139 -7.75 11.66 -1.45
CA GLY A 139 -7.88 10.23 -1.15
C GLY A 139 -7.15 9.75 0.09
N VAL A 140 -7.57 8.59 0.60
CA VAL A 140 -6.86 7.83 1.64
C VAL A 140 -5.67 7.16 0.99
N MET A 141 -4.50 7.22 1.61
CA MET A 141 -3.34 6.45 1.17
C MET A 141 -2.80 5.61 2.30
N LEU A 142 -2.58 4.33 2.01
CA LEU A 142 -1.79 3.46 2.86
C LEU A 142 -0.42 3.28 2.18
N SER A 143 0.63 3.89 2.74
CA SER A 143 1.98 3.96 2.14
C SER A 143 3.08 3.46 3.08
N ASN A 144 4.28 3.20 2.56
CA ASN A 144 5.31 2.41 3.26
C ASN A 144 6.67 3.13 3.45
N ALA A 145 6.77 4.41 3.11
CA ALA A 145 8.05 5.12 3.16
C ALA A 145 7.97 6.29 4.15
N SER A 146 8.80 6.24 5.20
CA SER A 146 9.05 7.37 6.09
C SER A 146 9.61 8.62 5.38
N ALA A 147 10.06 8.47 4.13
CA ALA A 147 10.48 9.57 3.25
C ALA A 147 9.32 10.25 2.51
N LEU A 148 8.11 9.70 2.60
CA LEU A 148 6.87 10.33 2.17
C LEU A 148 6.36 11.17 3.33
N ASN A 149 7.16 12.17 3.73
CA ASN A 149 6.77 13.10 4.76
C ASN A 149 5.53 13.87 4.27
N PRO A 150 4.33 13.63 4.85
CA PRO A 150 3.08 14.24 4.40
C PRO A 150 3.11 15.76 4.47
N ALA A 151 3.83 16.31 5.46
CA ALA A 151 3.92 17.74 5.71
C ALA A 151 4.71 18.50 4.61
N GLY A 152 5.42 17.79 3.72
CA GLY A 152 6.27 18.37 2.69
C GLY A 152 5.66 18.47 1.29
N GLY A 153 4.45 17.95 1.07
CA GLY A 153 3.84 17.90 -0.25
C GLY A 153 4.50 16.88 -1.17
N LEU A 154 3.77 15.82 -1.48
CA LEU A 154 4.30 14.70 -2.25
C LEU A 154 4.30 14.98 -3.76
N SER A 155 5.42 15.49 -4.27
CA SER A 155 5.68 15.59 -5.72
C SER A 155 6.14 14.24 -6.28
N LEU A 156 5.24 13.54 -6.96
CA LEU A 156 5.45 12.18 -7.50
C LEU A 156 6.37 12.09 -8.74
N ALA A 157 7.02 13.18 -9.14
CA ALA A 157 8.00 13.17 -10.24
C ALA A 157 9.33 12.48 -9.86
N SER A 158 9.60 12.29 -8.56
CA SER A 158 10.86 11.73 -8.04
C SER A 158 10.72 10.42 -7.25
N ALA A 159 9.51 9.85 -7.11
CA ALA A 159 9.23 8.80 -6.12
C ALA A 159 8.58 7.52 -6.67
N LYS A 160 8.89 7.10 -7.91
CA LYS A 160 8.38 5.84 -8.48
C LYS A 160 8.62 4.62 -7.57
N GLU A 161 9.82 4.53 -6.98
CA GLU A 161 10.17 3.45 -6.04
C GLU A 161 9.45 3.58 -4.69
N GLY A 162 9.06 4.79 -4.29
CA GLY A 162 8.35 5.05 -3.03
C GLY A 162 6.84 4.83 -3.11
N ALA A 163 6.27 4.83 -4.32
CA ALA A 163 4.83 4.64 -4.53
C ALA A 163 4.42 3.15 -4.64
N ALA A 164 5.39 2.26 -4.89
CA ALA A 164 5.12 0.84 -5.06
C ALA A 164 4.46 0.21 -3.83
N GLY A 165 3.33 -0.45 -4.04
CA GLY A 165 2.51 -1.09 -3.02
C GLY A 165 1.65 -0.14 -2.19
N MET A 166 1.52 1.12 -2.59
CA MET A 166 0.49 2.00 -2.02
C MET A 166 -0.91 1.48 -2.36
N VAL A 167 -1.82 1.55 -1.40
CA VAL A 167 -3.26 1.42 -1.65
C VAL A 167 -3.89 2.80 -1.57
N VAL A 168 -4.74 3.11 -2.54
CA VAL A 168 -5.30 4.44 -2.77
C VAL A 168 -6.81 4.32 -2.87
N GLY A 169 -7.52 5.02 -1.98
CA GLY A 169 -8.97 5.21 -2.06
C GLY A 169 -9.28 6.60 -2.61
N TYR A 170 -9.78 6.67 -3.83
CA TYR A 170 -10.19 7.90 -4.52
C TYR A 170 -11.69 8.15 -4.32
N PHE A 171 -12.05 9.36 -3.90
CA PHE A 171 -13.44 9.76 -3.67
C PHE A 171 -13.96 10.64 -4.81
N ASN A 172 -15.11 10.26 -5.38
CA ASN A 172 -15.87 11.10 -6.29
C ASN A 172 -17.16 11.56 -5.61
N GLU A 173 -17.14 12.79 -5.08
CA GLU A 173 -18.29 13.36 -4.37
C GLU A 173 -19.50 13.59 -5.27
N SER A 174 -19.30 13.94 -6.55
CA SER A 174 -20.43 14.20 -7.45
C SER A 174 -21.24 12.95 -7.78
N THR A 175 -20.57 11.79 -7.81
CA THR A 175 -21.22 10.50 -8.07
C THR A 175 -21.46 9.70 -6.80
N HIS A 176 -20.85 10.08 -5.67
CA HIS A 176 -20.78 9.30 -4.44
C HIS A 176 -20.12 7.93 -4.62
N HIS A 177 -19.16 7.82 -5.55
CA HIS A 177 -18.38 6.60 -5.75
C HIS A 177 -17.00 6.71 -5.10
N ILE A 178 -16.50 5.60 -4.58
CA ILE A 178 -15.13 5.49 -4.07
C ILE A 178 -14.41 4.39 -4.83
N MET A 179 -13.32 4.74 -5.50
CA MET A 179 -12.48 3.81 -6.24
C MET A 179 -11.26 3.43 -5.42
N ILE A 180 -11.05 2.13 -5.18
CA ILE A 180 -9.87 1.64 -4.47
C ILE A 180 -9.00 0.83 -5.42
N TYR A 181 -7.72 1.16 -5.47
CA TYR A 181 -6.71 0.48 -6.28
C TYR A 181 -5.36 0.49 -5.58
N TRP A 182 -4.40 -0.27 -6.11
CA TRP A 182 -3.02 -0.27 -5.61
C TRP A 182 -2.03 0.16 -6.69
N ILE A 183 -0.83 0.58 -6.29
CA ILE A 183 0.23 1.00 -7.21
C ILE A 183 1.27 -0.12 -7.37
N ASN A 184 1.57 -0.50 -8.61
CA ASN A 184 2.57 -1.52 -8.90
C ASN A 184 4.01 -1.05 -8.74
N ARG A 185 4.96 -1.97 -8.94
CA ARG A 185 6.39 -1.69 -8.77
C ARG A 185 6.89 -0.63 -9.76
N GLU A 186 6.22 -0.50 -10.89
CA GLU A 186 6.49 0.45 -11.96
C GLU A 186 5.92 1.85 -11.66
N GLY A 187 5.11 1.98 -10.60
CA GLY A 187 4.44 3.21 -10.21
C GLY A 187 3.12 3.44 -10.94
N GLU A 188 2.51 2.39 -11.49
CA GLU A 188 1.25 2.44 -12.23
C GLU A 188 0.09 1.91 -11.39
N ALA A 189 -1.09 2.48 -11.56
CA ALA A 189 -2.29 1.98 -10.90
C ALA A 189 -2.66 0.58 -11.40
N SER A 190 -3.10 -0.27 -10.49
CA SER A 190 -3.53 -1.63 -10.78
C SER A 190 -4.72 -1.64 -11.76
N SER A 191 -4.71 -2.60 -12.68
CA SER A 191 -5.84 -2.82 -13.59
C SER A 191 -7.11 -3.27 -12.86
N LYS A 192 -6.94 -3.88 -11.68
CA LYS A 192 -8.03 -4.25 -10.78
C LYS A 192 -8.32 -3.10 -9.84
N GLN A 193 -9.57 -2.68 -9.82
CA GLN A 193 -10.10 -1.61 -8.97
C GLN A 193 -11.38 -2.08 -8.31
N ILE A 194 -11.59 -1.66 -7.06
CA ILE A 194 -12.85 -1.84 -6.34
C ILE A 194 -13.62 -0.54 -6.51
N ASP A 195 -14.83 -0.65 -7.06
CA ASP A 195 -15.78 0.46 -7.15
C ASP A 195 -16.81 0.31 -6.01
N LEU A 196 -16.90 1.31 -5.16
CA LEU A 196 -17.86 1.38 -4.05
C LEU A 196 -18.85 2.50 -4.32
N ASP A 197 -20.08 2.12 -4.63
CA ASP A 197 -21.20 3.05 -4.67
C ASP A 197 -21.69 3.32 -3.24
N MET A 198 -21.59 4.59 -2.85
CA MET A 198 -21.98 5.07 -1.53
C MET A 198 -23.24 5.95 -1.57
N SER A 199 -23.94 6.00 -2.71
CA SER A 199 -25.17 6.78 -2.89
C SER A 199 -26.26 6.43 -1.88
N GLN A 200 -26.31 5.18 -1.39
CA GLN A 200 -27.28 4.72 -0.39
C GLN A 200 -27.11 5.37 1.01
N TYR A 201 -25.99 6.04 1.25
CA TYR A 201 -25.70 6.71 2.52
C TYR A 201 -26.03 8.21 2.51
N TYR A 202 -26.65 8.69 1.42
CA TYR A 202 -27.15 10.07 1.25
C TYR A 202 -28.68 10.09 1.12
#